data_AF-A0A7C1E2H9-F1
#
_entry.id   AF-A0A7C1E2H9-F1
#
_cell.length_a   1.000
_cell.length_b   1.000
_cell.length_c   1.000
_cell.angle_alpha   90.00
_cell.angle_beta   90.00
_cell.angle_gamma   90.00
#
_symmetry.space_group_name_H-M   'P 1'
#
loop_
_entity.id
_entity.type
_entity.pdbx_description
1 polymer ?
#
loop_
_entity_poly.entity_id
_entity_poly.type
_entity_poly.pdbx_seq_one_letter_code
_entity_poly.pdbx_strand_id
1 'polypeptide(L)'
;MKKICFIILLSAILISSGFAQQVPVITVSGAINPVSSDYIMRNLEDARAANAPCVVLRLDTPGGLMSTTEDITRAFMASEIPIITYVWPTGGRAASAGVFIAYASHIVAMSPGTRIGAAHPVDMMGSSQDSSNAMMEKVTNDAIANLKSIAAERGRNERWVERAIRYSESITS
;
A
#
# COMPACT_ATOMS: atom_id res chain seq x y z
N MET A 1 -30.99 2.40 49.02
CA MET A 1 -29.78 3.02 48.40
C MET A 1 -28.67 2.00 48.15
N LYS A 2 -28.14 1.28 49.15
CA LYS A 2 -27.05 0.29 48.96
C LYS A 2 -27.34 -0.82 47.94
N LYS A 3 -28.57 -1.35 47.89
CA LYS A 3 -29.00 -2.38 46.91
C LYS A 3 -29.08 -1.85 45.46
N ILE A 4 -29.37 -0.56 45.28
CA ILE A 4 -29.45 0.08 43.96
C ILE A 4 -28.04 0.36 43.42
N CYS A 5 -27.11 0.81 44.27
CA CYS A 5 -25.69 0.89 43.91
C CYS A 5 -25.09 -0.47 43.52
N PHE A 6 -25.47 -1.56 44.23
CA PHE A 6 -24.95 -2.89 43.93
C PHE A 6 -25.44 -3.43 42.57
N ILE A 7 -26.69 -3.14 42.20
CA ILE A 7 -27.25 -3.55 40.89
C ILE A 7 -26.60 -2.76 39.74
N ILE A 8 -26.35 -1.46 39.92
CA ILE A 8 -25.66 -0.62 38.91
C ILE A 8 -24.20 -1.06 38.72
N LEU A 9 -23.52 -1.47 39.81
CA LEU A 9 -22.15 -1.97 39.74
C LEU A 9 -22.07 -3.34 39.05
N LEU A 10 -23.07 -4.21 39.27
CA LEU A 10 -23.13 -5.54 38.67
C LEU A 10 -23.51 -5.49 37.17
N SER A 11 -24.37 -4.55 36.76
CA SER A 11 -24.68 -4.33 35.34
C SER A 11 -23.53 -3.71 34.56
N ALA A 12 -22.73 -2.84 35.18
CA ALA A 12 -21.52 -2.29 34.56
C ALA A 12 -20.45 -3.37 34.26
N ILE A 13 -20.37 -4.42 35.08
CA ILE A 13 -19.42 -5.52 34.89
C ILE A 13 -19.85 -6.44 33.73
N LEU A 14 -21.16 -6.64 33.54
CA LEU A 14 -21.71 -7.51 32.47
C LEU A 14 -21.67 -6.90 31.06
N ILE A 15 -21.45 -5.59 30.93
CA ILE A 15 -21.33 -4.90 29.63
C ILE A 15 -19.87 -4.95 29.10
N SER A 16 -18.94 -5.55 29.86
CA SER A 16 -17.53 -5.70 29.48
C SER A 16 -17.30 -6.84 28.47
N SER A 17 -18.21 -7.02 27.51
CA SER A 17 -17.96 -7.82 26.32
C SER A 17 -16.94 -7.04 25.48
N GLY A 18 -15.65 -7.38 25.59
CA GLY A 18 -14.63 -6.80 24.74
C GLY A 18 -14.97 -7.01 23.27
N PHE A 19 -15.39 -5.95 22.57
CA PHE A 19 -15.55 -6.00 21.12
C PHE A 19 -14.16 -6.13 20.52
N ALA A 20 -13.79 -7.35 20.12
CA ALA A 20 -12.58 -7.57 19.33
C ALA A 20 -12.81 -6.96 17.95
N GLN A 21 -12.24 -5.77 17.72
CA GLN A 21 -12.33 -5.11 16.43
C GLN A 21 -11.51 -5.92 15.42
N GLN A 22 -12.14 -6.33 14.32
CA GLN A 22 -11.49 -7.15 13.30
C GLN A 22 -10.67 -6.26 12.36
N VAL A 23 -9.42 -6.67 12.12
CA VAL A 23 -8.54 -6.03 11.14
C VAL A 23 -8.49 -6.91 9.89
N PRO A 24 -9.10 -6.49 8.77
CA PRO A 24 -9.04 -7.24 7.52
C PRO A 24 -7.61 -7.30 6.99
N VAL A 25 -7.24 -8.49 6.51
CA VAL A 25 -5.94 -8.75 5.88
C VAL A 25 -6.18 -9.10 4.41
N ILE A 26 -5.79 -8.20 3.52
CA ILE A 26 -5.85 -8.37 2.08
C ILE A 26 -4.50 -8.94 1.63
N THR A 27 -4.48 -10.03 0.86
CA THR A 27 -3.22 -10.59 0.35
C THR A 27 -3.15 -10.45 -1.16
N VAL A 28 -2.09 -9.79 -1.63
CA VAL A 28 -1.80 -9.59 -3.06
C VAL A 28 -0.42 -10.16 -3.34
N SER A 29 -0.41 -11.23 -4.15
CA SER A 29 0.81 -11.91 -4.60
C SER A 29 0.81 -11.98 -6.12
N GLY A 30 1.86 -11.47 -6.76
CA GLY A 30 2.01 -11.43 -8.21
C GLY A 30 1.85 -10.03 -8.80
N ALA A 31 1.62 -9.97 -10.12
CA ALA A 31 1.61 -8.72 -10.86
C ALA A 31 0.40 -7.84 -10.51
N ILE A 32 0.61 -6.52 -10.47
CA ILE A 32 -0.45 -5.52 -10.31
C ILE A 32 -1.17 -5.33 -11.65
N ASN A 33 -2.44 -5.71 -11.68
CA ASN A 33 -3.32 -5.66 -12.84
C ASN A 33 -4.76 -5.27 -12.42
N PRO A 34 -5.69 -5.05 -13.37
CA PRO A 34 -7.05 -4.64 -13.05
C PRO A 34 -7.77 -5.59 -12.07
N VAL A 35 -7.53 -6.90 -12.16
CA VAL A 35 -8.12 -7.88 -11.24
C VAL A 35 -7.64 -7.66 -9.80
N SER A 36 -6.33 -7.44 -9.61
CA SER A 36 -5.78 -7.13 -8.28
C SER A 36 -6.27 -5.78 -7.74
N SER A 37 -6.46 -4.78 -8.60
CA SER A 37 -7.01 -3.48 -8.20
C SER A 37 -8.46 -3.63 -7.75
N ASP A 38 -9.33 -4.25 -8.55
CA ASP A 38 -10.72 -4.48 -8.16
C ASP A 38 -10.84 -5.28 -6.86
N TYR A 39 -9.95 -6.26 -6.67
CA TYR A 39 -9.87 -7.01 -5.42
C TYR A 39 -9.51 -6.11 -4.24
N ILE A 40 -8.49 -5.26 -4.35
CA ILE A 40 -8.10 -4.29 -3.31
C ILE A 40 -9.26 -3.32 -3.03
N MET A 41 -9.84 -2.71 -4.07
CA MET A 41 -10.91 -1.71 -3.91
C MET A 41 -12.13 -2.28 -3.20
N ARG A 42 -12.57 -3.49 -3.58
CA ARG A 42 -13.70 -4.16 -2.91
C ARG A 42 -13.43 -4.39 -1.43
N ASN A 43 -12.25 -4.89 -1.08
CA ASN A 43 -11.92 -5.15 0.32
C ASN A 43 -11.73 -3.86 1.14
N LEU A 44 -11.26 -2.76 0.53
CA LEU A 44 -11.22 -1.45 1.19
C LEU A 44 -12.63 -0.94 1.49
N GLU A 45 -13.56 -1.12 0.56
CA GLU A 45 -14.96 -0.74 0.75
C GLU A 45 -15.64 -1.61 1.82
N ASP A 46 -15.40 -2.92 1.81
CA ASP A 46 -15.90 -3.83 2.85
C ASP A 46 -15.35 -3.45 4.23
N ALA A 47 -14.05 -3.12 4.33
CA ALA A 47 -13.42 -2.65 5.56
C ALA A 47 -14.04 -1.32 6.05
N ARG A 48 -14.38 -0.43 5.11
CA ARG A 48 -15.07 0.84 5.40
C ARG A 48 -16.47 0.62 5.93
N ALA A 49 -17.27 -0.21 5.26
CA ALA A 49 -18.60 -0.57 5.72
C ALA A 49 -18.59 -1.24 7.10
N ALA A 50 -17.55 -2.02 7.41
CA ALA A 50 -17.36 -2.68 8.69
C ALA A 50 -16.82 -1.76 9.80
N ASN A 51 -16.53 -0.48 9.53
CA ASN A 51 -15.83 0.42 10.46
C ASN A 51 -14.53 -0.20 11.01
N ALA A 52 -13.76 -0.84 10.12
CA ALA A 52 -12.46 -1.42 10.49
C ALA A 52 -11.50 -0.31 10.96
N PRO A 53 -10.67 -0.56 11.98
CA PRO A 53 -9.77 0.46 12.51
C PRO A 53 -8.57 0.69 11.58
N CYS A 54 -8.23 -0.30 10.77
CA CYS A 54 -7.22 -0.26 9.72
C CYS A 54 -7.38 -1.47 8.79
N VAL A 55 -6.64 -1.47 7.68
CA VAL A 55 -6.52 -2.59 6.75
C VAL A 55 -5.05 -2.97 6.64
N VAL A 56 -4.74 -4.27 6.63
CA VAL A 56 -3.38 -4.77 6.32
C VAL A 56 -3.36 -5.34 4.92
N LEU A 57 -2.59 -4.73 4.02
CA LEU A 57 -2.27 -5.27 2.70
C LEU A 57 -0.96 -6.06 2.77
N ARG A 58 -1.02 -7.39 2.78
CA ARG A 58 0.15 -8.24 2.52
C ARG A 58 0.50 -8.18 1.05
N LEU A 59 1.74 -7.81 0.74
CA LEU A 59 2.18 -7.54 -0.62
C LEU A 59 3.45 -8.32 -0.96
N ASP A 60 3.36 -9.12 -2.03
CA ASP A 60 4.50 -9.64 -2.79
C ASP A 60 4.27 -9.39 -4.29
N THR A 61 4.93 -8.38 -4.85
CA THR A 61 4.73 -8.02 -6.26
C THR A 61 6.05 -7.73 -6.98
N PRO A 62 6.24 -8.25 -8.22
CA PRO A 62 7.33 -7.83 -9.08
C PRO A 62 7.06 -6.47 -9.77
N GLY A 63 5.82 -5.95 -9.70
CA GLY A 63 5.39 -4.77 -10.45
C GLY A 63 4.07 -5.01 -11.18
N GLY A 64 3.73 -4.12 -12.10
CA GLY A 64 2.52 -4.24 -12.90
C GLY A 64 2.23 -3.00 -13.72
N LEU A 65 0.97 -2.85 -14.12
CA LEU A 65 0.55 -1.75 -14.98
C LEU A 65 0.55 -0.42 -14.23
N MET A 66 1.09 0.62 -14.89
CA MET A 66 1.18 1.97 -14.33
C MET A 66 -0.20 2.55 -14.02
N SER A 67 -1.16 2.45 -14.95
CA SER A 67 -2.54 2.93 -14.73
C SER A 67 -3.20 2.27 -13.52
N THR A 68 -3.09 0.94 -13.40
CA THR A 68 -3.60 0.20 -12.24
C THR A 68 -2.92 0.64 -10.94
N THR A 69 -1.62 0.91 -10.99
CA THR A 69 -0.86 1.40 -9.83
C THR A 69 -1.34 2.79 -9.40
N GLU A 70 -1.59 3.69 -10.36
CA GLU A 70 -2.16 5.01 -10.10
C GLU A 70 -3.55 4.93 -9.49
N ASP A 71 -4.40 4.01 -9.95
CA ASP A 71 -5.73 3.83 -9.37
C ASP A 71 -5.65 3.38 -7.91
N ILE A 72 -4.80 2.39 -7.60
CA ILE A 72 -4.58 1.90 -6.23
C ILE A 72 -4.01 3.02 -5.35
N THR A 73 -2.98 3.73 -5.81
CA THR A 73 -2.37 4.81 -5.01
C THR A 73 -3.34 5.95 -4.76
N ARG A 74 -4.15 6.35 -5.75
CA ARG A 74 -5.19 7.37 -5.57
C ARG A 74 -6.21 6.96 -4.50
N ALA A 75 -6.66 5.71 -4.54
CA ALA A 75 -7.57 5.19 -3.51
C ALA A 75 -6.91 5.17 -2.11
N PHE A 76 -5.61 4.85 -2.04
CA PHE A 76 -4.90 4.83 -0.76
C PHE A 76 -4.73 6.24 -0.18
N MET A 77 -4.45 7.23 -1.03
CA MET A 77 -4.35 8.64 -0.64
C MET A 77 -5.70 9.21 -0.20
N ALA A 78 -6.81 8.75 -0.79
CA ALA A 78 -8.16 9.18 -0.44
C ALA A 78 -8.81 8.36 0.70
N SER A 79 -8.13 7.33 1.20
CA SER A 79 -8.75 6.41 2.17
C SER A 79 -8.92 7.05 3.54
N GLU A 80 -10.15 6.99 4.07
CA GLU A 80 -10.49 7.41 5.44
C GLU A 80 -10.04 6.38 6.49
N ILE A 81 -9.70 5.16 6.07
CA ILE A 81 -9.21 4.11 6.95
C ILE A 81 -7.69 3.95 6.79
N PRO A 82 -6.92 3.85 7.89
CA PRO A 82 -5.50 3.59 7.81
C PRO A 82 -5.19 2.29 7.07
N ILE A 83 -4.35 2.38 6.03
CA ILE A 83 -3.88 1.24 5.24
C ILE A 83 -2.42 0.96 5.59
N ILE A 84 -2.13 -0.27 6.02
CA ILE A 84 -0.81 -0.76 6.35
C ILE A 84 -0.37 -1.69 5.21
N THR A 85 0.60 -1.26 4.40
CA THR A 85 1.25 -2.18 3.45
C THR A 85 2.33 -2.98 4.18
N TYR A 86 2.19 -4.29 4.19
CA TYR A 86 3.14 -5.22 4.77
C TYR A 86 3.81 -6.06 3.68
N VAL A 87 5.09 -5.78 3.40
CA VAL A 87 5.87 -6.58 2.44
C VAL A 87 6.14 -7.94 3.06
N TRP A 88 5.57 -8.98 2.44
CA TRP A 88 5.44 -10.31 3.01
C TRP A 88 5.31 -11.36 1.89
N PRO A 89 5.73 -12.62 2.07
CA PRO A 89 6.43 -13.19 3.23
C PRO A 89 7.92 -12.88 3.23
N THR A 90 8.68 -13.43 4.17
CA THR A 90 10.15 -13.56 4.06
C THR A 90 10.54 -14.01 2.64
N GLY A 91 11.45 -13.28 2.00
CA GLY A 91 11.86 -13.50 0.59
C GLY A 91 11.01 -12.76 -0.45
N GLY A 92 9.83 -12.28 -0.07
CA GLY A 92 8.92 -11.48 -0.89
C GLY A 92 9.44 -10.07 -1.17
N ARG A 93 8.73 -9.32 -2.00
CA ARG A 93 9.15 -8.01 -2.48
C ARG A 93 8.01 -7.04 -2.76
N ALA A 94 8.31 -5.75 -2.65
CA ALA A 94 7.52 -4.67 -3.22
C ALA A 94 8.35 -3.99 -4.33
N ALA A 95 8.39 -4.62 -5.51
CA ALA A 95 9.12 -4.08 -6.65
C ALA A 95 8.21 -3.26 -7.57
N SER A 96 8.78 -2.29 -8.28
CA SER A 96 8.06 -1.49 -9.27
C SER A 96 6.78 -0.87 -8.70
N ALA A 97 5.59 -1.23 -9.22
CA ALA A 97 4.29 -0.83 -8.69
C ALA A 97 4.18 -0.95 -7.16
N GLY A 98 4.83 -1.97 -6.57
CA GLY A 98 4.83 -2.16 -5.12
C GLY A 98 5.45 -1.00 -4.33
N VAL A 99 6.41 -0.27 -4.91
CA VAL A 99 7.00 0.93 -4.28
C VAL A 99 5.95 2.03 -4.17
N PHE A 100 5.22 2.29 -5.25
CA PHE A 100 4.17 3.30 -5.30
C PHE A 100 3.04 2.98 -4.31
N ILE A 101 2.56 1.73 -4.30
CA ILE A 101 1.53 1.26 -3.38
C ILE A 101 1.98 1.41 -1.92
N ALA A 102 3.21 0.97 -1.60
CA ALA A 102 3.77 1.13 -0.27
C ALA A 102 3.91 2.61 0.12
N TYR A 103 4.39 3.47 -0.78
CA TYR A 103 4.52 4.91 -0.55
C TYR A 103 3.19 5.65 -0.45
N ALA A 104 2.10 5.12 -1.01
CA ALA A 104 0.77 5.73 -0.86
C ALA A 104 0.06 5.28 0.43
N SER A 105 0.46 4.15 1.00
CA SER A 105 -0.12 3.61 2.25
C SER A 105 0.12 4.54 3.44
N HIS A 106 -0.57 4.31 4.56
CA HIS A 106 -0.37 5.07 5.79
C HIS A 106 0.87 4.58 6.55
N ILE A 107 1.07 3.25 6.59
CA ILE A 107 2.22 2.62 7.25
C ILE A 107 2.80 1.56 6.29
N VAL A 108 4.13 1.51 6.21
CA VAL A 108 4.84 0.40 5.56
C VAL A 108 5.55 -0.42 6.63
N ALA A 109 5.32 -1.72 6.60
CA ALA A 109 6.08 -2.70 7.36
C ALA A 109 6.70 -3.71 6.41
N MET A 110 7.79 -4.34 6.81
CA MET A 110 8.50 -5.32 5.99
C MET A 110 8.92 -6.51 6.83
N SER A 111 8.65 -7.73 6.36
CA SER A 111 9.15 -8.95 7.00
C SER A 111 10.68 -9.01 6.84
N PRO A 112 11.44 -9.58 7.79
CA PRO A 112 12.87 -9.83 7.59
C PRO A 112 13.14 -10.58 6.28
N GLY A 113 14.19 -10.19 5.54
CA GLY A 113 14.55 -10.81 4.27
C GLY A 113 13.65 -10.45 3.09
N THR A 114 12.86 -9.38 3.19
CA THR A 114 12.13 -8.80 2.05
C THR A 114 12.89 -7.62 1.44
N ARG A 115 12.44 -7.17 0.27
CA ARG A 115 13.04 -6.02 -0.43
C ARG A 115 11.98 -5.09 -1.02
N ILE A 116 12.31 -3.81 -1.15
CA ILE A 116 11.49 -2.78 -1.80
C ILE A 116 12.36 -1.96 -2.74
N GLY A 117 11.84 -1.54 -3.89
CA GLY A 117 12.60 -0.72 -4.86
C GLY A 117 12.43 -1.19 -6.30
N ALA A 118 13.47 -1.02 -7.13
CA ALA A 118 13.45 -1.39 -8.55
C ALA A 118 12.21 -0.83 -9.27
N ALA A 119 12.02 0.49 -9.18
CA ALA A 119 10.82 1.18 -9.65
C ALA A 119 10.98 1.90 -10.99
N HIS A 120 11.99 1.51 -11.77
CA HIS A 120 12.20 2.04 -13.10
C HIS A 120 11.05 1.63 -14.04
N PRO A 121 10.41 2.58 -14.74
CA PRO A 121 9.45 2.27 -15.78
C PRO A 121 10.13 1.49 -16.90
N VAL A 122 9.39 0.58 -17.54
CA VAL A 122 9.85 -0.15 -18.72
C VAL A 122 8.78 -0.14 -19.80
N ASP A 123 9.18 -0.02 -21.07
CA ASP A 123 8.27 -0.13 -22.20
C ASP A 123 7.93 -1.62 -22.43
N MET A 124 6.64 -1.96 -22.32
CA MET A 124 6.17 -3.32 -22.57
C MET A 124 5.76 -3.54 -24.05
N MET A 125 5.76 -2.49 -24.88
CA MET A 125 5.21 -2.51 -26.24
C MET A 125 6.26 -2.66 -27.36
N GLY A 126 7.55 -2.80 -27.03
CA GLY A 126 8.59 -3.18 -28.02
C GLY A 126 8.82 -2.12 -29.11
N SER A 127 8.66 -0.84 -28.77
CA SER A 127 8.77 0.29 -29.69
C SER A 127 10.20 0.47 -30.25
N SER A 128 10.34 1.20 -31.36
CA SER A 128 11.65 1.57 -31.93
C SER A 128 12.52 2.34 -30.94
N GLN A 129 13.82 2.03 -30.93
CA GLN A 129 14.78 2.37 -29.86
C GLN A 129 14.87 3.89 -29.54
N ASP A 130 14.85 4.75 -30.56
CA ASP A 130 15.08 6.20 -30.37
C ASP A 130 13.84 6.94 -29.82
N SER A 131 12.65 6.66 -30.37
CA SER A 131 11.39 7.21 -29.85
C SER A 131 11.06 6.66 -28.46
N SER A 132 11.49 5.42 -28.18
CA SER A 132 11.35 4.79 -26.86
C SER A 132 12.17 5.55 -25.81
N ASN A 133 13.42 5.91 -26.08
CA ASN A 133 14.28 6.56 -25.07
C ASN A 133 13.75 7.92 -24.58
N ALA A 134 13.38 8.84 -25.48
CA ALA A 134 12.86 10.15 -25.09
C ALA A 134 11.49 10.04 -24.39
N MET A 135 10.66 9.08 -24.79
CA MET A 135 9.39 8.80 -24.12
C MET A 135 9.62 8.22 -22.72
N MET A 136 10.53 7.25 -22.58
CA MET A 136 10.88 6.65 -21.30
C MET A 136 11.46 7.66 -20.32
N GLU A 137 12.23 8.63 -20.79
CA GLU A 137 12.71 9.73 -19.93
C GLU A 137 11.56 10.58 -19.40
N LYS A 138 10.57 10.92 -20.25
CA LYS A 138 9.36 11.64 -19.81
C LYS A 138 8.57 10.84 -18.79
N VAL A 139 8.35 9.55 -19.03
CA VAL A 139 7.64 8.65 -18.10
C VAL A 139 8.41 8.53 -16.79
N THR A 140 9.74 8.43 -16.84
CA THR A 140 10.60 8.37 -15.65
C THR A 140 10.50 9.65 -14.82
N ASN A 141 10.57 10.82 -15.48
CA ASN A 141 10.49 12.11 -14.79
C ASN A 141 9.11 12.33 -14.17
N ASP A 142 8.03 11.95 -14.87
CA ASP A 142 6.67 12.01 -14.35
C ASP A 142 6.48 11.08 -13.13
N ALA A 143 6.96 9.83 -13.24
CA ALA A 143 6.94 8.86 -12.15
C ALA A 143 7.67 9.38 -10.89
N ILE A 144 8.83 10.04 -11.07
CA ILE A 144 9.58 10.66 -9.98
C ILE A 144 8.78 11.80 -9.35
N ALA A 145 8.19 12.69 -10.16
CA ALA A 145 7.41 13.82 -9.65
C ALA A 145 6.19 13.33 -8.85
N ASN A 146 5.46 12.36 -9.41
CA ASN A 146 4.32 11.71 -8.77
C ASN A 146 4.72 11.09 -7.43
N LEU A 147 5.72 10.20 -7.41
CA LEU A 147 6.09 9.50 -6.19
C LEU A 147 6.72 10.42 -5.15
N LYS A 148 7.43 11.50 -5.55
CA LYS A 148 7.91 12.53 -4.62
C LYS A 148 6.74 13.28 -3.97
N SER A 149 5.70 13.62 -4.73
CA SER A 149 4.48 14.25 -4.19
C SER A 149 3.81 13.36 -3.14
N ILE A 150 3.62 12.07 -3.46
CA ILE A 150 3.09 11.08 -2.51
C ILE A 150 3.99 10.94 -1.28
N ALA A 151 5.31 10.90 -1.49
CA ALA A 151 6.28 10.79 -0.40
C ALA A 151 6.19 11.98 0.55
N ALA A 152 6.12 13.21 0.04
CA ALA A 152 6.00 14.43 0.82
C ALA A 152 4.72 14.42 1.68
N GLU A 153 3.58 14.10 1.07
CA GLU A 153 2.28 14.01 1.78
C GLU A 153 2.29 12.97 2.90
N ARG A 154 3.05 11.87 2.72
CA ARG A 154 3.17 10.79 3.72
C ARG A 154 4.39 10.89 4.63
N GLY A 155 5.19 11.95 4.54
CA GLY A 155 6.41 12.12 5.33
C GLY A 155 7.49 11.05 5.07
N ARG A 156 7.59 10.54 3.83
CA ARG A 156 8.56 9.51 3.41
C ARG A 156 9.78 10.14 2.72
N ASN A 157 10.83 9.34 2.51
CA ASN A 157 12.10 9.79 1.96
C ASN A 157 12.02 10.12 0.46
N GLU A 158 11.77 11.39 0.13
CA GLU A 158 11.74 11.91 -1.24
C GLU A 158 13.07 11.77 -2.00
N ARG A 159 14.20 11.76 -1.30
CA ARG A 159 15.53 11.60 -1.94
C ARG A 159 15.73 10.19 -2.47
N TRP A 160 15.18 9.19 -1.78
CA TRP A 160 15.28 7.80 -2.21
C TRP A 160 14.39 7.49 -3.41
N VAL A 161 13.26 8.19 -3.56
CA VAL A 161 12.34 8.03 -4.71
C VAL A 161 13.07 8.08 -6.04
N GLU A 162 13.92 9.09 -6.22
CA GLU A 162 14.67 9.24 -7.46
C GLU A 162 15.65 8.10 -7.70
N ARG A 163 16.26 7.56 -6.64
CA ARG A 163 17.18 6.43 -6.80
C ARG A 163 16.46 5.12 -7.08
N ALA A 164 15.32 4.89 -6.43
CA ALA A 164 14.47 3.72 -6.68
C ALA A 164 13.92 3.71 -8.10
N ILE A 165 13.55 4.87 -8.64
CA ILE A 165 12.98 5.00 -9.99
C ILE A 165 14.07 5.10 -11.05
N ARG A 166 14.99 6.07 -10.97
CA ARG A 166 15.97 6.31 -12.04
C ARG A 166 17.07 5.25 -12.09
N TYR A 167 17.52 4.78 -10.93
CA TYR A 167 18.67 3.87 -10.81
C TYR A 167 18.28 2.44 -10.40
N SER A 168 16.97 2.14 -10.34
CA SER A 168 16.45 0.84 -9.89
C SER A 168 16.96 0.40 -8.51
N GLU A 169 17.32 1.34 -7.63
CA GLU A 169 17.81 1.02 -6.29
C GLU A 169 16.77 0.18 -5.54
N SER A 170 17.24 -0.86 -4.84
CA SER A 170 16.43 -1.67 -3.95
C SER A 170 17.10 -1.78 -2.59
N ILE A 171 16.29 -1.69 -1.53
CA ILE A 171 16.71 -1.81 -0.14
C ILE A 171 16.03 -3.01 0.51
N THR A 172 16.65 -3.54 1.55
CA THR A 172 16.11 -4.64 2.36
C THR A 172 15.43 -4.11 3.62
N SER A 173 14.66 -4.99 4.29
CA SER A 173 14.24 -4.78 5.67
C SER A 173 15.39 -4.81 6.67
#